data_AF-A0A7K6X6B2-F1
#
_entry.id   AF-A0A7K6X6B2-F1
#
_cell.length_a   1.000
_cell.length_b   1.000
_cell.length_c   1.000
_cell.angle_alpha   90.00
_cell.angle_beta   90.00
_cell.angle_gamma   90.00
#
_symmetry.space_group_name_H-M   'P 1'
#
loop_
_entity.id
_entity.type
_entity.pdbx_description
1 polymer ?
#
loop_
_entity_poly.entity_id
_entity_poly.type
_entity_poly.pdbx_seq_one_letter_code
_entity_poly.pdbx_strand_id
1 'polypeptide(L)'
;VKKLLTFLTCLYFLPQVCGCIILGFSIWIRVSGTQQVNACSHTSTIMLAGVNLLIAVGAIIMILGFLGCCGAVKESRCMLMLFFIALLLILILQVTGGILGAVYKHQAEAAFDLTLSTSVQALQSTTGEHKEFQEKFQELEREKQCCGLLNGSKDWGENFDKPFSNICQCEPEQQSSDLCIRYQNRYIYKE
;
A
#
# COMPACT_ATOMS: atom_id res chain seq x y z
N VAL A 1 -40.62 7.08 -3.29
CA VAL A 1 -39.72 8.22 -2.95
C VAL A 1 -39.00 8.02 -1.61
N LYS A 2 -39.68 7.94 -0.45
CA LYS A 2 -39.01 7.76 0.87
C LYS A 2 -38.11 6.51 0.96
N LYS A 3 -38.58 5.33 0.53
CA LYS A 3 -37.78 4.09 0.48
C LYS A 3 -36.54 4.20 -0.43
N LEU A 4 -36.65 4.93 -1.54
CA LEU A 4 -35.56 5.18 -2.47
C LEU A 4 -34.52 6.14 -1.86
N LEU A 5 -34.97 7.18 -1.16
CA LEU A 5 -34.10 8.13 -0.48
C LEU A 5 -33.33 7.46 0.67
N THR A 6 -33.99 6.63 1.49
CA THR A 6 -33.32 5.86 2.56
C THR A 6 -32.28 4.89 2.00
N PHE A 7 -32.59 4.21 0.89
CA PHE A 7 -31.62 3.32 0.22
C PHE A 7 -30.40 4.09 -0.29
N LEU A 8 -30.61 5.26 -0.91
CA LEU A 8 -29.53 6.13 -1.37
C LEU A 8 -28.67 6.64 -0.20
N THR A 9 -29.27 7.06 0.92
CA THR A 9 -28.50 7.51 2.09
C THR A 9 -27.66 6.37 2.69
N CYS A 10 -28.19 5.15 2.77
CA CYS A 10 -27.41 3.98 3.18
C CYS A 10 -26.23 3.70 2.23
N LEU A 11 -26.45 3.84 0.91
CA LEU A 11 -25.42 3.65 -0.09
C LEU A 11 -24.25 4.63 0.07
N TYR A 12 -24.52 5.90 0.42
CA TYR A 12 -23.48 6.91 0.65
C TYR A 12 -22.82 6.84 2.03
N PHE A 13 -23.48 6.22 3.02
CA PHE A 13 -22.95 6.10 4.36
C PHE A 13 -21.79 5.09 4.46
N LEU A 14 -21.86 3.98 3.71
CA LEU A 14 -20.82 2.95 3.73
C LEU A 14 -19.45 3.48 3.22
N PRO A 15 -19.36 4.17 2.06
CA PRO A 15 -18.12 4.79 1.61
C PRO A 15 -17.58 5.84 2.58
N GLN A 16 -18.45 6.58 3.28
CA GLN A 16 -18.04 7.59 4.26
C GLN A 16 -17.31 6.95 5.45
N VAL A 17 -17.87 5.86 6.00
CA VAL A 17 -17.24 5.14 7.12
C VAL A 17 -15.90 4.55 6.67
N CYS A 18 -15.84 3.98 5.47
CA CYS A 18 -14.60 3.48 4.88
C CYS A 18 -13.56 4.61 4.74
N GLY A 19 -13.96 5.78 4.24
CA GLY A 19 -13.09 6.96 4.13
C GLY A 19 -12.51 7.41 5.48
N CYS A 20 -13.32 7.44 6.54
CA CYS A 20 -12.85 7.77 7.89
C CYS A 20 -11.83 6.76 8.41
N ILE A 21 -12.06 5.45 8.19
CA ILE A 21 -11.12 4.39 8.60
C ILE A 21 -9.80 4.54 7.85
N ILE A 22 -9.85 4.73 6.53
CA ILE A 22 -8.64 4.89 5.69
C ILE A 22 -7.87 6.14 6.13
N LEU A 23 -8.53 7.27 6.33
CA LEU A 23 -7.88 8.50 6.80
C LEU A 23 -7.23 8.31 8.16
N GLY A 24 -7.96 7.76 9.13
CA GLY A 24 -7.44 7.51 10.48
C GLY A 24 -6.21 6.61 10.45
N PHE A 25 -6.27 5.52 9.68
CA PHE A 25 -5.16 4.59 9.53
C PHE A 25 -3.95 5.24 8.82
N SER A 26 -4.20 6.03 7.79
CA SER A 26 -3.12 6.74 7.05
C SER A 26 -2.41 7.77 7.92
N ILE A 27 -3.16 8.52 8.73
CA ILE A 27 -2.61 9.48 9.69
C ILE A 27 -1.84 8.74 10.80
N TRP A 28 -2.38 7.63 11.30
CA TRP A 28 -1.69 6.80 12.29
C TRP A 28 -0.33 6.35 11.77
N ILE A 29 -0.28 5.77 10.56
CA ILE A 29 0.98 5.36 9.91
C ILE A 29 1.93 6.55 9.72
N ARG A 30 1.41 7.72 9.31
CA ARG A 30 2.24 8.92 9.10
C ARG A 30 2.92 9.36 10.40
N VAL A 31 2.22 9.27 11.53
CA VAL A 31 2.70 9.68 12.86
C VAL A 31 3.59 8.62 13.49
N SER A 32 3.24 7.34 13.40
CA SER A 32 4.10 6.26 13.91
C SER A 32 5.40 6.16 13.12
N GLY A 33 5.34 6.31 11.79
CA GLY A 33 6.51 6.32 10.92
C GLY A 33 7.46 7.48 11.23
N THR A 34 6.98 8.68 11.59
CA THR A 34 7.83 9.86 11.87
C THR A 34 8.87 9.69 12.97
N GLN A 35 8.69 8.74 13.89
CA GLN A 35 9.67 8.52 14.96
C GLN A 35 10.93 7.77 14.49
N GLN A 36 10.90 7.17 13.30
CA GLN A 36 12.02 6.39 12.75
C GLN A 36 12.72 7.07 11.55
N VAL A 37 12.16 8.17 11.01
CA VAL A 37 12.61 8.82 9.75
C VAL A 37 13.72 9.87 9.92
N ASN A 38 14.43 9.88 11.05
CA ASN A 38 15.53 10.83 11.24
C ASN A 38 16.87 10.40 10.60
N ALA A 39 16.91 9.30 9.83
CA ALA A 39 18.18 8.77 9.31
C ALA A 39 18.25 8.43 7.81
N CYS A 40 17.18 8.36 7.02
CA CYS A 40 17.31 7.91 5.63
C CYS A 40 16.46 8.72 4.64
N SER A 41 17.11 9.31 3.63
CA SER A 41 16.52 10.33 2.74
C SER A 41 15.96 9.79 1.42
N HIS A 42 16.25 8.55 1.03
CA HIS A 42 15.85 8.04 -0.30
C HIS A 42 14.75 6.97 -0.28
N THR A 43 14.87 5.87 0.48
CA THR A 43 13.82 4.81 0.52
C THR A 43 12.54 5.27 1.25
N SER A 44 12.66 6.26 2.13
CA SER A 44 11.52 6.85 2.85
C SER A 44 10.57 7.63 1.95
N THR A 45 11.01 8.11 0.79
CA THR A 45 10.20 9.00 -0.07
C THR A 45 9.01 8.32 -0.72
N ILE A 46 9.14 7.07 -1.17
CA ILE A 46 8.06 6.36 -1.87
C ILE A 46 6.96 5.94 -0.88
N MET A 47 7.33 5.42 0.28
CA MET A 47 6.38 5.10 1.34
C MET A 47 5.67 6.37 1.83
N LEU A 48 6.40 7.48 2.02
CA LEU A 48 5.78 8.77 2.37
C LEU A 48 4.83 9.27 1.28
N ALA A 49 5.22 9.15 0.01
CA ALA A 49 4.37 9.53 -1.12
C ALA A 49 3.08 8.70 -1.15
N GLY A 50 3.19 7.38 -0.92
CA GLY A 50 2.04 6.48 -0.83
C GLY A 50 1.10 6.84 0.32
N VAL A 51 1.63 7.06 1.52
CA VAL A 51 0.82 7.46 2.69
C VAL A 51 0.16 8.82 2.47
N ASN A 52 0.88 9.81 1.93
CA ASN A 52 0.30 11.13 1.62
C ASN A 52 -0.81 11.03 0.56
N LEU A 53 -0.66 10.17 -0.44
CA LEU A 53 -1.70 9.91 -1.44
C LEU A 53 -2.93 9.24 -0.80
N LEU A 54 -2.74 8.29 0.11
CA LEU A 54 -3.81 7.65 0.87
C LEU A 54 -4.60 8.66 1.72
N ILE A 55 -3.89 9.61 2.37
CA ILE A 55 -4.51 10.73 3.09
C ILE A 55 -5.33 11.60 2.14
N ALA A 56 -4.78 11.98 0.99
CA ALA A 56 -5.48 12.82 0.02
C ALA A 56 -6.76 12.14 -0.52
N VAL A 57 -6.66 10.87 -0.91
CA VAL A 57 -7.81 10.08 -1.40
C VAL A 57 -8.87 9.91 -0.32
N GLY A 58 -8.47 9.56 0.90
CA GLY A 58 -9.39 9.42 2.03
C GLY A 58 -10.14 10.73 2.33
N ALA A 59 -9.45 11.88 2.25
CA ALA A 59 -10.05 13.20 2.47
C ALA A 59 -11.09 13.54 1.40
N ILE A 60 -10.78 13.24 0.13
CA ILE A 60 -11.72 13.43 -0.99
C ILE A 60 -12.96 12.57 -0.79
N ILE A 61 -12.80 11.29 -0.45
CA ILE A 61 -13.92 10.36 -0.19
C ILE A 61 -14.79 10.89 0.95
N MET A 62 -14.19 11.39 2.03
CA MET A 62 -14.91 11.93 3.18
C MET A 62 -15.71 13.20 2.84
N ILE A 63 -15.15 14.09 2.01
CA ILE A 63 -15.84 15.31 1.55
C ILE A 63 -17.00 14.94 0.62
N LEU A 64 -16.77 14.06 -0.35
CA LEU A 64 -17.80 13.64 -1.30
C LEU A 64 -18.93 12.87 -0.63
N GLY A 65 -18.64 12.00 0.33
CA GLY A 65 -19.65 11.27 1.08
C GLY A 65 -20.47 12.19 1.99
N PHE A 66 -19.86 13.22 2.60
CA PHE A 66 -20.60 14.25 3.33
C PHE A 66 -21.54 15.04 2.41
N LEU A 67 -21.04 15.51 1.25
CA LEU A 67 -21.85 16.22 0.26
C LEU A 67 -22.99 15.36 -0.30
N GLY A 68 -22.74 14.06 -0.54
CA GLY A 68 -23.74 13.11 -0.99
C GLY A 68 -24.83 12.85 0.05
N CYS A 69 -24.46 12.59 1.30
CA CYS A 69 -25.39 12.34 2.40
C CYS A 69 -26.23 13.59 2.73
N CYS A 70 -25.58 14.75 2.94
CA CYS A 70 -26.27 16.00 3.21
C CYS A 70 -27.09 16.50 2.02
N GLY A 71 -26.62 16.30 0.78
CA GLY A 71 -27.34 16.63 -0.44
C GLY A 71 -28.64 15.85 -0.58
N ALA A 72 -28.61 14.54 -0.27
CA ALA A 72 -29.80 13.68 -0.28
C ALA A 72 -30.79 14.05 0.83
N VAL A 73 -30.32 14.30 2.06
CA VAL A 73 -31.21 14.62 3.21
C VAL A 73 -31.83 16.02 3.08
N LYS A 74 -31.05 17.01 2.63
CA LYS A 74 -31.48 18.42 2.58
C LYS A 74 -32.22 18.77 1.28
N GLU A 75 -32.37 17.81 0.36
CA GLU A 75 -32.94 17.99 -0.98
C GLU A 75 -32.40 19.23 -1.72
N SER A 76 -31.17 19.63 -1.40
CA SER A 76 -30.59 20.88 -1.86
C SER A 76 -29.96 20.67 -3.24
N ARG A 77 -30.59 21.27 -4.25
CA ARG A 77 -30.11 21.26 -5.64
C ARG A 77 -28.65 21.70 -5.76
N CYS A 78 -28.24 22.72 -5.00
CA CYS A 78 -26.87 23.25 -5.05
C CYS A 78 -25.83 22.22 -4.56
N MET A 79 -26.09 21.54 -3.44
CA MET A 79 -25.18 20.52 -2.91
C MET A 79 -25.09 19.30 -3.83
N LEU A 80 -26.22 18.89 -4.42
CA LEU A 80 -26.26 17.78 -5.38
C LEU A 80 -25.53 18.13 -6.70
N MET A 81 -25.65 19.39 -7.17
CA MET A 81 -24.91 19.89 -8.33
C MET A 81 -23.39 19.88 -8.07
N LEU A 82 -22.93 20.36 -6.91
CA LEU A 82 -21.52 20.32 -6.55
C LEU A 82 -20.98 18.89 -6.49
N PHE A 83 -21.74 17.96 -5.91
CA PHE A 83 -21.39 16.54 -5.89
C PHE A 83 -21.24 15.98 -7.31
N PHE A 84 -22.20 16.26 -8.20
CA PHE A 84 -22.15 15.80 -9.59
C PHE A 84 -20.96 16.38 -10.37
N ILE A 85 -20.70 17.69 -10.22
CA ILE A 85 -19.55 18.34 -10.84
C ILE A 85 -18.24 17.73 -10.34
N ALA A 86 -18.11 17.49 -9.03
CA ALA A 86 -16.92 16.86 -8.47
C ALA A 86 -16.71 15.43 -8.99
N LEU A 87 -17.77 14.63 -9.11
CA LEU A 87 -17.70 13.30 -9.73
C LEU A 87 -17.29 13.35 -11.20
N LEU A 88 -17.82 14.31 -11.96
CA LEU A 88 -17.42 14.50 -13.36
C LEU A 88 -15.94 14.86 -13.48
N LEU A 89 -15.43 15.73 -12.63
CA LEU A 89 -14.00 16.08 -12.61
C LEU A 89 -13.13 14.87 -12.28
N ILE A 90 -13.53 14.05 -11.31
CA ILE A 90 -12.82 12.80 -10.97
C ILE A 90 -12.85 11.83 -12.14
N LEU A 91 -13.97 11.71 -12.85
CA LEU A 91 -14.07 10.85 -14.03
C LEU A 91 -13.12 11.31 -15.14
N ILE A 92 -13.03 12.62 -15.40
CA ILE A 92 -12.07 13.18 -16.37
C ILE A 92 -10.63 12.88 -15.94
N LEU A 93 -10.31 13.05 -14.65
CA LEU A 93 -8.98 12.74 -14.11
C LEU A 93 -8.65 11.24 -14.22
N GLN A 94 -9.61 10.36 -13.94
CA GLN A 94 -9.43 8.91 -14.06
C GLN A 94 -9.20 8.49 -15.51
N VAL A 95 -9.97 9.01 -16.46
CA VAL A 95 -9.79 8.73 -17.89
C VAL A 95 -8.44 9.24 -18.36
N THR A 96 -8.07 10.47 -17.98
CA THR A 96 -6.77 11.05 -18.32
C THR A 96 -5.63 10.22 -17.73
N GLY A 97 -5.71 9.86 -16.44
CA GLY A 97 -4.74 9.00 -15.78
C GLY A 97 -4.63 7.61 -16.41
N GLY A 98 -5.76 7.02 -16.83
CA GLY A 98 -5.79 5.73 -17.53
C GLY A 98 -5.12 5.79 -18.89
N ILE A 99 -5.38 6.84 -19.68
CA ILE A 99 -4.73 7.05 -20.99
C ILE A 99 -3.24 7.27 -20.81
N LEU A 100 -2.83 8.16 -19.88
CA LEU A 100 -1.42 8.41 -19.60
C LEU A 100 -0.73 7.12 -19.11
N GLY A 101 -1.35 6.36 -18.21
CA GLY A 101 -0.82 5.08 -17.74
C GLY A 101 -0.61 4.07 -18.87
N ALA A 102 -1.52 4.03 -19.84
CA ALA A 102 -1.39 3.16 -21.00
C ALA A 102 -0.27 3.61 -21.96
N VAL A 103 -0.16 4.92 -22.23
CA VAL A 103 0.85 5.48 -23.14
C VAL A 103 2.25 5.39 -22.54
N TYR A 104 2.40 5.70 -21.25
CA TYR A 104 3.68 5.71 -20.55
C TYR A 104 4.02 4.37 -19.89
N LYS A 105 3.35 3.27 -20.27
CA LYS A 105 3.53 1.94 -19.66
C LYS A 105 5.00 1.52 -19.58
N HIS A 106 5.75 1.63 -20.68
CA HIS A 106 7.17 1.24 -20.71
C HIS A 106 8.04 2.10 -19.77
N GLN A 107 7.72 3.40 -19.64
CA GLN A 107 8.46 4.27 -18.72
C GLN A 107 8.10 3.96 -17.27
N ALA A 108 6.83 3.60 -17.00
CA ALA A 108 6.39 3.16 -15.70
C ALA A 108 7.03 1.82 -15.30
N GLU A 109 7.16 0.86 -16.23
CA GLU A 109 7.88 -0.40 -16.00
C GLU A 109 9.34 -0.14 -15.66
N ALA A 110 10.05 0.71 -16.41
CA ALA A 110 11.44 1.06 -16.11
C ALA A 110 11.58 1.77 -14.74
N ALA A 111 10.65 2.66 -14.39
CA ALA A 111 10.64 3.32 -13.08
C ALA A 111 10.35 2.33 -11.94
N PHE A 112 9.49 1.34 -12.20
CA PHE A 112 9.17 0.28 -11.26
C PHE A 112 10.38 -0.64 -11.04
N ASP A 113 11.08 -1.05 -12.10
CA ASP A 113 12.31 -1.86 -12.02
C ASP A 113 13.41 -1.13 -11.23
N LEU A 114 13.59 0.18 -11.46
CA LEU A 114 14.50 0.99 -10.66
C LEU A 114 14.10 0.98 -9.19
N THR A 115 12.83 1.16 -8.89
CA THR A 115 12.32 1.12 -7.51
C THR A 115 12.56 -0.24 -6.86
N LEU A 116 12.27 -1.33 -7.56
CA LEU A 116 12.53 -2.70 -7.09
C LEU A 116 14.03 -2.90 -6.81
N SER A 117 14.89 -2.46 -7.71
CA SER A 117 16.35 -2.55 -7.52
C SER A 117 16.82 -1.79 -6.26
N THR A 118 16.25 -0.61 -5.99
CA THR A 118 16.58 0.15 -4.78
C THR A 118 16.07 -0.53 -3.50
N SER A 119 14.91 -1.18 -3.56
CA SER A 119 14.38 -1.99 -2.46
C SER A 119 15.25 -3.21 -2.18
N VAL A 120 15.73 -3.90 -3.23
CA VAL A 120 16.69 -5.02 -3.08
C VAL A 120 18.01 -4.52 -2.47
N GLN A 121 18.52 -3.36 -2.89
CA GLN A 121 19.71 -2.76 -2.26
C GLN A 121 19.49 -2.48 -0.77
N ALA A 122 18.30 -2.04 -0.36
CA ALA A 122 17.96 -1.86 1.05
C ALA A 122 17.91 -3.20 1.82
N LEU A 123 17.48 -4.29 1.19
CA LEU A 123 17.52 -5.64 1.78
C LEU A 123 18.95 -6.17 1.92
N GLN A 124 19.84 -5.86 0.98
CA GLN A 124 21.26 -6.26 1.02
C GLN A 124 22.10 -5.37 1.94
N SER A 125 21.63 -4.17 2.27
CA SER A 125 22.39 -3.25 3.11
C SER A 125 22.68 -3.87 4.48
N THR A 126 23.94 -3.76 4.90
CA THR A 126 24.40 -4.19 6.22
C THR A 126 24.38 -3.06 7.24
N THR A 127 24.05 -1.83 6.81
CA THR A 127 23.94 -0.66 7.69
C THR A 127 22.69 -0.76 8.57
N GLY A 128 22.76 -0.19 9.78
CA GLY A 128 21.65 -0.21 10.73
C GLY A 128 20.41 0.55 10.26
N GLU A 129 20.52 1.36 9.22
CA GLU A 129 19.48 2.25 8.71
C GLU A 129 18.28 1.51 8.12
N HIS A 130 18.52 0.32 7.54
CA HIS A 130 17.47 -0.47 6.88
C HIS A 130 16.95 -1.63 7.75
N LYS A 131 17.40 -1.77 9.01
CA LYS A 131 17.03 -2.89 9.86
C LYS A 131 15.52 -2.98 10.12
N GLU A 132 14.87 -1.85 10.40
CA GLU A 132 13.41 -1.83 10.61
C GLU A 132 12.66 -2.29 9.34
N PHE A 133 13.07 -1.79 8.18
CA PHE A 133 12.50 -2.21 6.90
C PHE A 133 12.71 -3.71 6.67
N GLN A 134 13.91 -4.23 6.94
CA GLN A 134 14.24 -5.65 6.81
C GLN A 134 13.41 -6.52 7.76
N GLU A 135 13.24 -6.13 9.03
CA GLU A 135 12.43 -6.86 10.00
C GLU A 135 10.95 -6.91 9.59
N LYS A 136 10.41 -5.77 9.12
CA LYS A 136 9.03 -5.70 8.61
C LYS A 136 8.86 -6.49 7.32
N PHE A 137 9.85 -6.49 6.45
CA PHE A 137 9.84 -7.29 5.24
C PHE A 137 9.89 -8.79 5.55
N GLN A 138 10.69 -9.24 6.53
CA GLN A 138 10.68 -10.63 6.99
C GLN A 138 9.34 -11.06 7.62
N GLU A 139 8.67 -10.14 8.32
CA GLU A 139 7.32 -10.38 8.85
C GLU A 139 6.33 -10.61 7.69
N LEU A 140 6.40 -9.80 6.64
CA LEU A 140 5.59 -9.96 5.44
C LEU A 140 5.91 -11.27 4.71
N GLU A 141 7.19 -11.61 4.52
CA GLU A 141 7.64 -12.87 3.92
C GLU A 141 7.09 -14.09 4.67
N ARG A 142 7.09 -14.04 6.01
CA ARG A 142 6.52 -15.11 6.85
C ARG A 142 5.00 -15.17 6.74
N GLU A 143 4.31 -14.03 6.69
CA GLU A 143 2.85 -13.99 6.55
C GLU A 143 2.39 -14.48 5.18
N LYS A 144 3.14 -14.15 4.13
CA LYS A 144 2.84 -14.51 2.73
C LYS A 144 3.51 -15.80 2.26
N GLN A 145 4.35 -16.40 3.09
CA GLN A 145 5.06 -17.64 2.81
C GLN A 145 5.87 -17.57 1.51
N CYS A 146 6.52 -16.43 1.27
CA CYS A 146 7.37 -16.18 0.12
C CYS A 146 8.76 -15.70 0.58
N CYS A 147 9.72 -15.66 -0.35
CA CYS A 147 11.08 -15.21 -0.06
C CYS A 147 11.59 -14.27 -1.15
N GLY A 148 12.12 -13.11 -0.78
CA GLY A 148 12.69 -12.15 -1.71
C GLY A 148 11.66 -11.30 -2.45
N LEU A 149 12.15 -10.49 -3.39
CA LEU A 149 11.35 -9.54 -4.15
C LEU A 149 11.43 -9.78 -5.67
N LEU A 150 12.60 -10.14 -6.18
CA LEU A 150 12.91 -10.39 -7.59
C LEU A 150 13.57 -11.74 -7.84
N ASN A 151 14.58 -12.11 -7.04
CA ASN A 151 15.42 -13.29 -7.27
C ASN A 151 15.44 -14.24 -6.05
N GLY A 152 14.34 -14.27 -5.31
CA GLY A 152 14.21 -15.13 -4.14
C GLY A 152 15.15 -14.74 -3.00
N SER A 153 15.71 -15.75 -2.34
CA SER A 153 16.67 -15.56 -1.23
C SER A 153 17.93 -14.78 -1.60
N LYS A 154 18.28 -14.67 -2.89
CA LYS A 154 19.46 -13.92 -3.35
C LYS A 154 19.33 -12.43 -3.13
N ASP A 155 18.11 -11.90 -3.05
CA ASP A 155 17.87 -10.47 -2.82
C ASP A 155 18.33 -10.02 -1.43
N TRP A 156 18.53 -10.96 -0.50
CA TRP A 156 19.06 -10.67 0.82
C TRP A 156 20.60 -10.56 0.86
N GLY A 157 21.29 -11.00 -0.20
CA GLY A 157 22.76 -10.91 -0.30
C GLY A 157 23.47 -11.48 0.93
N GLU A 158 24.47 -10.76 1.45
CA GLU A 158 25.23 -11.19 2.63
C GLU A 158 24.39 -11.28 3.92
N ASN A 159 23.25 -10.59 3.99
CA ASN A 159 22.36 -10.69 5.15
C ASN A 159 21.73 -12.08 5.28
N PHE A 160 21.59 -12.81 4.16
CA PHE A 160 21.02 -14.15 4.15
C PHE A 160 21.87 -15.16 4.92
N ASP A 161 23.19 -15.11 4.75
CA ASP A 161 24.15 -16.08 5.29
C ASP A 161 24.64 -15.73 6.71
N LYS A 162 24.14 -14.65 7.31
CA LYS A 162 24.52 -14.27 8.67
C LYS A 162 24.15 -15.38 9.68
N PRO A 163 25.04 -15.71 10.62
CA PRO A 163 24.74 -16.68 11.66
C PRO A 163 23.52 -16.21 12.47
N PHE A 164 22.58 -17.13 12.71
CA PHE A 164 21.28 -16.87 13.37
C PHE A 164 20.27 -16.03 12.57
N SER A 165 20.48 -15.83 11.27
CA SER A 165 19.45 -15.27 10.39
C SER A 165 18.26 -16.23 10.26
N ASN A 166 17.04 -15.75 10.52
CA ASN A 166 15.77 -16.44 10.29
C ASN A 166 15.07 -15.98 9.00
N ILE A 167 15.82 -15.39 8.07
CA ILE A 167 15.30 -14.89 6.78
C ILE A 167 14.67 -16.03 5.99
N CYS A 168 13.45 -15.78 5.49
CA CYS A 168 12.64 -16.71 4.70
C CYS A 168 12.40 -18.09 5.32
N GLN A 169 12.59 -18.25 6.63
CA GLN A 169 12.51 -19.57 7.28
C GLN A 169 11.07 -20.10 7.30
N CYS A 170 10.89 -21.36 6.88
CA CYS A 170 9.61 -22.06 6.98
C CYS A 170 9.36 -22.59 8.40
N GLU A 171 8.11 -22.45 8.86
CA GLU A 171 7.66 -22.99 10.15
C GLU A 171 7.48 -24.53 10.05
N PRO A 172 7.90 -25.33 11.06
CA PRO A 172 7.92 -26.79 10.98
C PRO A 172 6.54 -27.45 10.82
N GLU A 173 5.44 -26.78 11.18
CA GLU A 173 4.08 -27.32 11.02
C GLU A 173 3.56 -27.25 9.58
N GLN A 174 4.24 -26.52 8.68
CA GLN A 174 3.87 -26.35 7.27
C GLN A 174 4.73 -27.20 6.33
N GLN A 175 5.31 -28.30 6.83
CA GLN A 175 6.11 -29.26 6.08
C GLN A 175 5.32 -30.03 4.98
N SER A 176 4.04 -29.68 4.77
CA SER A 176 3.17 -30.25 3.75
C SER A 176 3.35 -29.53 2.39
N SER A 177 4.38 -29.98 1.66
CA SER A 177 4.52 -30.14 0.20
C SER A 177 4.18 -28.94 -0.72
N ASP A 178 5.22 -28.44 -1.40
CA ASP A 178 5.30 -27.48 -2.55
C ASP A 178 5.75 -26.03 -2.27
N LEU A 179 5.62 -25.53 -1.04
CA LEU A 179 5.96 -24.12 -0.72
C LEU A 179 7.39 -23.90 -0.20
N CYS A 180 8.03 -24.94 0.36
CA CYS A 180 9.35 -24.81 0.99
C CYS A 180 10.40 -25.68 0.27
N ILE A 181 11.60 -25.12 0.11
CA ILE A 181 12.76 -25.82 -0.44
C ILE A 181 13.85 -25.94 0.62
N ARG A 182 14.62 -27.03 0.57
CA ARG A 182 15.79 -27.19 1.44
C ARG A 182 16.95 -26.39 0.87
N TYR A 183 17.41 -25.38 1.61
CA TYR A 183 18.59 -24.60 1.27
C TYR A 183 19.65 -24.77 2.35
N GLN A 184 20.79 -25.37 1.99
CA GLN A 184 21.82 -25.81 2.93
C GLN A 184 21.24 -26.70 4.05
N ASN A 185 21.18 -26.18 5.29
CA ASN A 185 20.74 -26.88 6.50
C ASN A 185 19.41 -26.35 7.07
N ARG A 186 18.68 -25.50 6.34
CA ARG A 186 17.36 -24.97 6.72
C ARG A 186 16.34 -25.11 5.59
N TYR A 187 15.05 -25.01 5.94
CA TYR A 187 13.96 -24.92 4.96
C TYR A 187 13.57 -23.45 4.79
N ILE A 188 13.52 -23.00 3.54
CA ILE A 188 13.11 -21.64 3.19
C ILE A 188 11.91 -21.66 2.24
N TYR A 189 11.13 -20.58 2.25
CA TYR A 189 10.08 -20.38 1.26
C TYR A 189 10.67 -20.35 -0.15
N LYS A 190 9.92 -20.90 -1.10
CA LYS A 190 10.23 -20.82 -2.52
C LYS A 190 10.05 -19.38 -3.03
N GLU A 191 10.83 -19.04 -4.05
CA GLU A 191 10.66 -17.82 -4.87
C GLU A 191 9.29 -17.81 -5.57
#